data_AF-A0A832QS61-F1
#
_entry.id   AF-A0A832QS61-F1
#
_cell.length_a   1.000
_cell.length_b   1.000
_cell.length_c   1.000
_cell.angle_alpha   90.00
_cell.angle_beta   90.00
_cell.angle_gamma   90.00
#
_symmetry.space_group_name_H-M   'P 1'
#
loop_
_entity.id
_entity.type
_entity.pdbx_description
1 polymer ?
#
loop_
_entity_poly.entity_id
_entity_poly.type
_entity_poly.pdbx_seq_one_letter_code
_entity_poly.pdbx_strand_id
1 'polypeptide(L)'
;MDKRIPLEDQVDLEAVDRDWGKCGCGKRHLDTTMGHILVIMVEEGLLDKGSTLRSVGTPLMSIGYPLSRPPFLLPKSLILLSERLDKRTAKRIIREVPEVKGVIKGDPRMTVGILDSEHEPVVYERLAGCDMRCDIIKTRIGALCIYKRQSRIHIESPGSSYLKLMSLYNILKKFKGSFKVIDATCGPGTLGLFALFAGASKVIFNDIWSDGLEMTLINLEVNWLKGGKQEDFEVYNEDIRDLPGLIDEEYDLCIVDPFPGVNVSPFVEASRRLAREVILIR
;
A
#
# COMPACT_ATOMS: atom_id res chain seq x y z
N MET A 1 4.32 -26.96 3.09
CA MET A 1 5.56 -26.90 2.30
C MET A 1 6.59 -26.14 3.11
N ASP A 2 7.80 -26.66 3.21
CA ASP A 2 8.91 -25.94 3.79
C ASP A 2 9.43 -24.90 2.79
N LYS A 3 9.59 -23.66 3.24
CA LYS A 3 10.03 -22.53 2.42
C LYS A 3 11.53 -22.54 2.12
N ARG A 4 12.29 -23.43 2.76
CA ARG A 4 13.75 -23.48 2.70
C ARG A 4 14.28 -24.68 1.92
N ILE A 5 13.44 -25.69 1.75
CA ILE A 5 13.79 -26.90 1.01
C ILE A 5 13.47 -26.63 -0.47
N PRO A 6 14.31 -27.10 -1.42
CA PRO A 6 13.99 -27.09 -2.84
C PRO A 6 12.62 -27.69 -3.12
N LEU A 7 11.99 -27.25 -4.21
CA LEU A 7 10.65 -27.73 -4.53
C LEU A 7 10.64 -29.20 -4.98
N GLU A 8 11.65 -29.60 -5.77
CA GLU A 8 11.81 -30.96 -6.28
C GLU A 8 11.96 -32.01 -5.18
N ASP A 9 12.49 -31.62 -4.01
CA ASP A 9 12.64 -32.48 -2.85
C ASP A 9 11.33 -32.67 -2.05
N GLN A 10 10.28 -31.91 -2.38
CA GLN A 10 9.02 -31.87 -1.62
C GLN A 10 7.81 -32.30 -2.43
N VAL A 11 7.85 -32.15 -3.75
CA VAL A 11 6.70 -32.30 -4.64
C VAL A 11 7.15 -32.86 -5.98
N ASP A 12 6.39 -33.82 -6.51
CA ASP A 12 6.49 -34.21 -7.91
C ASP A 12 6.02 -33.07 -8.81
N LEU A 13 6.96 -32.44 -9.53
CA LEU A 13 6.71 -31.25 -10.36
C LEU A 13 5.72 -31.55 -11.48
N GLU A 14 5.68 -32.78 -12.00
CA GLU A 14 4.77 -33.18 -13.08
C GLU A 14 3.31 -33.27 -12.61
N ALA A 15 3.10 -33.41 -11.30
CA ALA A 15 1.78 -33.47 -10.67
C ALA A 15 1.21 -32.08 -10.32
N VAL A 16 1.95 -30.99 -10.58
CA VAL A 16 1.53 -29.63 -10.24
C VAL A 16 0.71 -29.04 -11.38
N ASP A 17 -0.57 -28.80 -11.10
CA ASP A 17 -1.51 -28.22 -12.06
C ASP A 17 -2.39 -27.12 -11.44
N ARG A 18 -3.39 -26.70 -12.23
CA ARG A 18 -4.35 -25.68 -11.83
C ARG A 18 -5.15 -26.04 -10.57
N ASP A 19 -5.32 -27.30 -10.22
CA ASP A 19 -6.13 -27.76 -9.08
C ASP A 19 -5.30 -28.36 -7.93
N TRP A 20 -4.01 -28.58 -8.15
CA TRP A 20 -3.05 -29.06 -7.15
C TRP A 20 -3.14 -28.32 -5.81
N GLY A 21 -3.32 -29.09 -4.73
CA GLY A 21 -3.41 -28.59 -3.37
C GLY A 21 -4.55 -27.61 -3.07
N LYS A 22 -5.59 -27.54 -3.93
CA LYS A 22 -6.85 -26.89 -3.58
C LYS A 22 -7.67 -27.78 -2.65
N CYS A 23 -8.30 -27.15 -1.67
CA CYS A 23 -9.34 -27.76 -0.84
C CYS A 23 -10.64 -27.90 -1.65
N GLY A 24 -11.53 -28.82 -1.23
CA GLY A 24 -12.88 -28.94 -1.81
C GLY A 24 -13.74 -27.66 -1.74
N CYS A 25 -13.38 -26.69 -0.89
CA CYS A 25 -13.99 -25.35 -0.88
C CYS A 25 -13.42 -24.38 -1.94
N GLY A 26 -12.53 -24.85 -2.83
CA GLY A 26 -11.92 -24.06 -3.89
C GLY A 26 -10.78 -23.14 -3.46
N LYS A 27 -10.36 -23.18 -2.19
CA LYS A 27 -9.24 -22.39 -1.65
C LYS A 27 -7.93 -23.15 -1.67
N ARG A 28 -6.81 -22.44 -1.85
CA ARG A 28 -5.45 -23.01 -1.83
C ARG A 28 -4.59 -22.33 -0.76
N HIS A 29 -3.78 -23.08 -0.03
CA HIS A 29 -2.87 -22.48 0.96
C HIS A 29 -1.85 -21.55 0.27
N LEU A 30 -1.46 -20.44 0.91
CA LEU A 30 -0.50 -19.48 0.34
C LEU A 30 0.79 -20.16 -0.15
N ASP A 31 1.41 -20.99 0.70
CA ASP A 31 2.68 -21.62 0.34
C ASP A 31 2.55 -22.59 -0.85
N THR A 32 1.41 -23.28 -0.96
CA THR A 32 1.09 -24.13 -2.12
C THR A 32 0.86 -23.30 -3.37
N THR A 33 0.24 -22.13 -3.24
CA THR A 33 0.08 -21.18 -4.35
C THR A 33 1.44 -20.70 -4.85
N MET A 34 2.33 -20.34 -3.93
CA MET A 34 3.71 -19.96 -4.25
C MET A 34 4.50 -21.13 -4.86
N GLY A 35 4.24 -22.37 -4.44
CA GLY A 35 4.80 -23.57 -5.06
C GLY A 35 4.40 -23.74 -6.51
N HIS A 36 3.13 -23.53 -6.85
CA HIS A 36 2.68 -23.58 -8.25
C HIS A 36 3.37 -22.50 -9.10
N ILE A 37 3.51 -21.29 -8.56
CA ILE A 37 4.22 -20.20 -9.25
C ILE A 37 5.70 -20.58 -9.47
N LEU A 38 6.35 -21.20 -8.47
CA LEU A 38 7.73 -21.66 -8.57
C LEU A 38 7.90 -22.68 -9.71
N VAL A 39 6.99 -23.67 -9.85
CA VAL A 39 7.02 -24.61 -10.98
C VAL A 39 7.01 -23.87 -12.32
N ILE A 40 6.07 -22.94 -12.49
CA ILE A 40 5.97 -22.15 -13.73
C ILE A 40 7.27 -21.37 -13.99
N MET A 41 7.86 -20.75 -12.96
CA MET A 41 9.12 -20.02 -13.10
C MET A 41 10.31 -20.92 -13.47
N VAL A 42 10.32 -22.17 -12.98
CA VAL A 42 11.36 -23.16 -13.33
C VAL A 42 11.20 -23.62 -14.78
N GLU A 43 9.98 -23.92 -15.21
CA GLU A 43 9.68 -24.35 -16.58
C GLU A 43 9.97 -23.27 -17.62
N GLU A 44 9.74 -22.00 -17.28
CA GLU A 44 10.09 -20.86 -18.15
C GLU A 44 11.59 -20.48 -18.05
N GLY A 45 12.38 -21.19 -17.24
CA GLY A 45 13.83 -20.99 -17.13
C GLY A 45 14.25 -19.74 -16.33
N LEU A 46 13.34 -19.12 -15.57
CA LEU A 46 13.63 -17.96 -14.71
C LEU A 46 14.23 -18.38 -13.36
N LEU A 47 13.99 -19.62 -12.95
CA LEU A 47 14.52 -20.25 -11.75
C LEU A 47 15.00 -21.68 -12.09
N ASP A 48 15.86 -22.24 -11.25
CA ASP A 48 16.30 -23.64 -11.33
C ASP A 48 15.54 -24.52 -10.33
N LYS A 49 15.62 -25.85 -10.50
CA LYS A 49 14.90 -26.80 -9.65
C LYS A 49 15.33 -26.80 -8.17
N GLY A 50 16.56 -26.34 -7.89
CA GLY A 50 17.08 -26.13 -6.54
C GLY A 50 16.52 -24.87 -5.86
N SER A 51 15.74 -24.07 -6.56
CA SER A 51 15.09 -22.89 -6.00
C SER A 51 14.02 -23.24 -4.95
N THR A 52 13.84 -22.34 -4.00
CA THR A 52 12.89 -22.48 -2.89
C THR A 52 11.74 -21.50 -3.04
N LEU A 53 10.69 -21.62 -2.20
CA LEU A 53 9.58 -20.67 -2.19
C LEU A 53 10.02 -19.21 -1.95
N ARG A 54 11.17 -18.99 -1.30
CA ARG A 54 11.73 -17.65 -1.07
C ARG A 54 12.24 -16.99 -2.34
N SER A 55 12.57 -17.76 -3.38
CA SER A 55 13.09 -17.27 -4.65
C SER A 55 12.02 -16.69 -5.57
N VAL A 56 10.73 -16.98 -5.29
CA VAL A 56 9.60 -16.64 -6.17
C VAL A 56 9.32 -15.13 -6.16
N GLY A 57 9.31 -14.53 -4.97
CA GLY A 57 8.97 -13.12 -4.76
C GLY A 57 8.12 -12.92 -3.51
N THR A 58 7.66 -11.69 -3.32
CA THR A 58 6.85 -11.28 -2.17
C THR A 58 5.36 -11.44 -2.49
N PRO A 59 4.63 -12.28 -1.73
CA PRO A 59 3.18 -12.38 -1.85
C PRO A 59 2.50 -11.20 -1.14
N LEU A 60 1.75 -10.41 -1.89
CA LEU A 60 0.98 -9.28 -1.37
C LEU A 60 -0.51 -9.64 -1.44
N MET A 61 -1.15 -9.80 -0.29
CA MET A 61 -2.59 -10.06 -0.24
C MET A 61 -3.38 -8.90 -0.83
N SER A 62 -4.38 -9.17 -1.67
CA SER A 62 -5.27 -8.14 -2.22
C SER A 62 -6.12 -7.47 -1.12
N ILE A 63 -6.34 -8.15 0.00
CA ILE A 63 -6.91 -7.59 1.22
C ILE A 63 -5.83 -7.68 2.30
N GLY A 64 -5.25 -6.55 2.66
CA GLY A 64 -4.24 -6.45 3.70
C GLY A 64 -4.88 -6.32 5.08
N TYR A 65 -4.68 -7.32 5.93
CA TYR A 65 -5.07 -7.28 7.33
C TYR A 65 -4.07 -8.14 8.14
N PRO A 66 -3.75 -7.81 9.41
CA PRO A 66 -2.86 -8.64 10.22
C PRO A 66 -3.38 -10.07 10.38
N LEU A 67 -2.60 -11.05 9.94
CA LEU A 67 -2.91 -12.48 10.06
C LEU A 67 -1.93 -13.15 11.01
N SER A 68 -2.44 -14.06 11.85
CA SER A 68 -1.61 -14.87 12.76
C SER A 68 -0.91 -16.06 12.09
N ARG A 69 -1.33 -16.40 10.87
CA ARG A 69 -0.79 -17.52 10.07
C ARG A 69 -1.01 -17.29 8.58
N PRO A 70 -0.23 -17.97 7.70
CA PRO A 70 -0.47 -17.93 6.26
C PRO A 70 -1.93 -18.31 5.91
N PRO A 71 -2.60 -17.55 5.03
CA PRO A 71 -3.99 -17.79 4.70
C PRO A 71 -4.19 -18.89 3.66
N PHE A 72 -5.44 -19.34 3.57
CA PHE A 72 -5.97 -20.01 2.38
C PHE A 72 -6.57 -18.94 1.46
N LEU A 73 -6.10 -18.92 0.23
CA LEU A 73 -6.39 -17.91 -0.78
C LEU A 73 -7.65 -18.26 -1.57
N LEU A 74 -8.44 -17.22 -1.85
CA LEU A 74 -9.51 -17.26 -2.84
C LEU A 74 -8.95 -16.90 -4.22
N PRO A 75 -9.68 -17.18 -5.31
CA PRO A 75 -9.32 -16.67 -6.63
C PRO A 75 -9.12 -15.15 -6.63
N LYS A 76 -8.12 -14.66 -7.36
CA LYS A 76 -7.77 -13.24 -7.50
C LYS A 76 -7.57 -12.51 -6.16
N SER A 77 -6.95 -13.18 -5.19
CA SER A 77 -6.66 -12.61 -3.86
C SER A 77 -5.17 -12.33 -3.59
N LEU A 78 -4.29 -12.63 -4.55
CA LEU A 78 -2.83 -12.46 -4.41
C LEU A 78 -2.26 -11.56 -5.51
N ILE A 79 -1.42 -10.59 -5.14
CA ILE A 79 -0.54 -9.84 -6.04
C ILE A 79 0.87 -10.35 -5.81
N LEU A 80 1.58 -10.69 -6.88
CA LEU A 80 2.96 -11.18 -6.81
C LEU A 80 3.94 -10.07 -7.17
N LEU A 81 4.85 -9.73 -6.26
CA LEU A 81 5.99 -8.83 -6.52
C LEU A 81 7.26 -9.66 -6.68
N SER A 82 7.95 -9.54 -7.81
CA SER A 82 9.21 -10.26 -8.06
C SER A 82 10.14 -9.52 -9.01
N GLU A 83 11.43 -9.50 -8.71
CA GLU A 83 12.47 -8.91 -9.59
C GLU A 83 12.71 -9.75 -10.86
N ARG A 84 12.41 -11.05 -10.82
CA ARG A 84 12.85 -12.03 -11.84
C ARG A 84 11.86 -12.24 -12.98
N LEU A 85 10.61 -11.78 -12.82
CA LEU A 85 9.54 -12.10 -13.76
C LEU A 85 9.62 -11.27 -15.06
N ASP A 86 9.04 -11.83 -16.11
CA ASP A 86 8.78 -11.17 -17.39
C ASP A 86 7.28 -11.21 -17.74
N LYS A 87 6.89 -10.49 -18.80
CA LYS A 87 5.48 -10.39 -19.22
C LYS A 87 4.90 -11.73 -19.68
N ARG A 88 5.71 -12.61 -20.28
CA ARG A 88 5.24 -13.91 -20.79
C ARG A 88 4.86 -14.81 -19.62
N THR A 89 5.79 -14.98 -18.68
CA THR A 89 5.61 -15.79 -17.47
C THR A 89 4.51 -15.22 -16.59
N ALA A 90 4.43 -13.89 -16.44
CA ALA A 90 3.37 -13.23 -15.67
C ALA A 90 1.96 -13.54 -16.22
N LYS A 91 1.78 -13.52 -17.55
CA LYS A 91 0.50 -13.89 -18.18
C LYS A 91 0.16 -15.36 -17.96
N ARG A 92 1.17 -16.24 -18.01
CA ARG A 92 1.02 -17.67 -17.73
C ARG A 92 0.58 -17.91 -16.28
N ILE A 93 1.22 -17.26 -15.31
CA ILE A 93 0.85 -17.30 -13.89
C ILE A 93 -0.62 -16.90 -13.68
N ILE A 94 -1.07 -15.79 -14.28
CA ILE A 94 -2.48 -15.34 -14.16
C ILE A 94 -3.46 -16.38 -14.71
N ARG A 95 -3.09 -17.10 -15.77
CA ARG A 95 -3.95 -18.12 -16.40
C ARG A 95 -3.99 -19.41 -15.59
N GLU A 96 -2.86 -19.85 -15.07
CA GLU A 96 -2.69 -21.18 -14.47
C GLU A 96 -2.85 -21.18 -12.95
N VAL A 97 -2.61 -20.05 -12.27
CA VAL A 97 -2.72 -19.91 -10.81
C VAL A 97 -3.90 -18.98 -10.45
N PRO A 98 -5.12 -19.52 -10.22
CA PRO A 98 -6.34 -18.73 -10.09
C PRO A 98 -6.33 -17.71 -8.94
N GLU A 99 -5.53 -17.97 -7.90
CA GLU A 99 -5.37 -17.10 -6.74
C GLU A 99 -4.67 -15.78 -7.11
N VAL A 100 -3.86 -15.76 -8.16
CA VAL A 100 -3.09 -14.58 -8.59
C VAL A 100 -3.99 -13.60 -9.33
N LYS A 101 -4.11 -12.40 -8.77
CA LYS A 101 -4.83 -11.24 -9.29
C LYS A 101 -3.96 -10.38 -10.22
N GLY A 102 -2.68 -10.25 -9.88
CA GLY A 102 -1.74 -9.38 -10.58
C GLY A 102 -0.29 -9.75 -10.30
N VAL A 103 0.58 -9.37 -11.24
CA VAL A 103 2.03 -9.60 -11.17
C VAL A 103 2.74 -8.28 -11.45
N ILE A 104 3.61 -7.87 -10.53
CA ILE A 104 4.41 -6.65 -10.60
C ILE A 104 5.90 -7.01 -10.52
N LYS A 105 6.72 -6.28 -11.27
CA LYS A 105 8.18 -6.41 -11.31
C LYS A 105 8.84 -5.24 -10.62
N GLY A 106 9.67 -5.53 -9.62
CA GLY A 106 10.37 -4.52 -8.85
C GLY A 106 11.15 -5.11 -7.68
N ASP A 107 12.09 -4.33 -7.16
CA ASP A 107 12.88 -4.68 -5.98
C ASP A 107 12.13 -4.20 -4.72
N PRO A 108 11.69 -5.11 -3.82
CA PRO A 108 10.96 -4.78 -2.59
C PRO A 108 11.76 -3.91 -1.61
N ARG A 109 13.07 -3.71 -1.82
CA ARG A 109 13.91 -2.81 -1.02
C ARG A 109 13.83 -1.36 -1.49
N MET A 110 13.31 -1.11 -2.69
CA MET A 110 13.12 0.24 -3.20
C MET A 110 11.81 0.85 -2.70
N THR A 111 11.86 2.12 -2.33
CA THR A 111 10.67 2.91 -1.96
C THR A 111 10.01 3.42 -3.23
N VAL A 112 8.80 2.93 -3.52
CA VAL A 112 7.97 3.41 -4.63
C VAL A 112 7.34 4.76 -4.28
N GLY A 113 7.43 5.71 -5.20
CA GLY A 113 6.96 7.09 -5.04
C GLY A 113 8.04 8.10 -5.44
N ILE A 114 7.85 9.35 -5.04
CA ILE A 114 8.81 10.45 -5.22
C ILE A 114 9.26 10.96 -3.85
N LEU A 115 10.55 11.19 -3.66
CA LEU A 115 11.10 11.64 -2.37
C LEU A 115 10.82 13.13 -2.11
N ASP A 116 11.09 13.97 -3.11
CA ASP A 116 10.85 15.41 -3.14
C ASP A 116 10.93 15.91 -4.61
N SER A 117 10.80 17.22 -4.83
CA SER A 117 10.83 17.83 -6.17
C SER A 117 12.13 17.62 -6.96
N GLU A 118 13.22 17.23 -6.29
CA GLU A 118 14.55 17.08 -6.89
C GLU A 118 14.85 15.63 -7.30
N HIS A 119 13.95 14.70 -7.01
CA HIS A 119 14.14 13.28 -7.27
C HIS A 119 13.17 12.74 -8.32
N GLU A 120 13.68 11.85 -9.18
CA GLU A 120 12.83 11.09 -10.10
C GLU A 120 11.99 10.05 -9.37
N PRO A 121 10.75 9.80 -9.81
CA PRO A 121 9.88 8.82 -9.18
C PRO A 121 10.37 7.40 -9.43
N VAL A 122 10.31 6.59 -8.37
CA VAL A 122 10.54 5.14 -8.44
C VAL A 122 9.20 4.43 -8.55
N VAL A 123 9.06 3.59 -9.57
CA VAL A 123 7.84 2.79 -9.79
C VAL A 123 8.17 1.36 -10.16
N TYR A 124 7.27 0.43 -9.86
CA TYR A 124 7.36 -0.94 -10.34
C TYR A 124 6.63 -1.11 -11.67
N GLU A 125 7.03 -2.11 -12.45
CA GLU A 125 6.36 -2.44 -13.71
C GLU A 125 5.22 -3.43 -13.46
N ARG A 126 3.99 -3.08 -13.83
CA ARG A 126 2.88 -4.05 -13.86
C ARG A 126 3.01 -4.95 -15.09
N LEU A 127 3.35 -6.22 -14.87
CA LEU A 127 3.54 -7.19 -15.95
C LEU A 127 2.22 -7.80 -16.45
N ALA A 128 1.29 -8.11 -15.55
CA ALA A 128 -0.02 -8.69 -15.88
C ALA A 128 -1.05 -8.47 -14.76
N GLY A 129 -2.34 -8.54 -15.12
CA GLY A 129 -3.46 -8.51 -14.16
C GLY A 129 -3.64 -7.15 -13.46
N CYS A 130 -4.17 -7.18 -12.23
CA CYS A 130 -4.49 -6.00 -11.42
C CYS A 130 -3.69 -6.02 -10.10
N ASP A 131 -3.01 -4.92 -9.80
CA ASP A 131 -2.15 -4.74 -8.63
C ASP A 131 -2.80 -3.85 -7.54
N MET A 132 -4.11 -3.64 -7.63
CA MET A 132 -4.87 -2.92 -6.61
C MET A 132 -5.03 -3.79 -5.35
N ARG A 133 -4.65 -3.25 -4.19
CA ARG A 133 -4.84 -3.84 -2.87
C ARG A 133 -5.70 -2.92 -2.01
N CYS A 134 -6.56 -3.44 -1.13
CA CYS A 134 -7.13 -2.65 -0.02
C CYS A 134 -6.56 -3.14 1.31
N ASP A 135 -5.99 -2.25 2.09
CA ASP A 135 -5.64 -2.49 3.49
C ASP A 135 -6.82 -2.14 4.39
N ILE A 136 -7.21 -3.05 5.28
CA ILE A 136 -8.22 -2.81 6.31
C ILE A 136 -7.51 -2.42 7.60
N ILE A 137 -7.57 -1.13 7.93
CA ILE A 137 -6.89 -0.57 9.10
C ILE A 137 -7.91 -0.38 10.22
N LYS A 138 -7.79 -1.19 11.28
CA LYS A 138 -8.63 -1.05 12.48
C LYS A 138 -8.09 0.08 13.36
N THR A 139 -8.98 0.99 13.75
CA THR A 139 -8.68 2.10 14.65
C THR A 139 -9.60 2.07 15.87
N ARG A 140 -9.38 2.99 16.83
CA ARG A 140 -10.23 3.12 18.01
C ARG A 140 -11.62 3.70 17.73
N ILE A 141 -11.80 4.34 16.57
CA ILE A 141 -13.04 5.04 16.20
C ILE A 141 -13.72 4.45 14.95
N GLY A 142 -13.22 3.32 14.44
CA GLY A 142 -13.75 2.67 13.24
C GLY A 142 -12.67 1.94 12.44
N ALA A 143 -13.05 1.33 11.33
CA ALA A 143 -12.10 0.75 10.38
C ALA A 143 -12.06 1.57 9.09
N LEU A 144 -10.87 1.72 8.50
CA LEU A 144 -10.65 2.35 7.20
C LEU A 144 -10.30 1.27 6.17
N CYS A 145 -10.84 1.36 4.95
CA CYS A 145 -10.36 0.61 3.80
C CYS A 145 -9.50 1.52 2.93
N ILE A 146 -8.21 1.25 2.87
CA ILE A 146 -7.24 2.06 2.12
C ILE A 146 -6.81 1.28 0.89
N TYR A 147 -7.33 1.67 -0.26
CA TYR A 147 -6.89 1.21 -1.57
C TYR A 147 -5.51 1.78 -1.90
N LYS A 148 -4.66 0.91 -2.47
CA LYS A 148 -3.30 1.21 -2.92
C LYS A 148 -3.03 0.46 -4.22
N ARG A 149 -2.49 1.17 -5.20
CA ARG A 149 -1.92 0.57 -6.41
C ARG A 149 -0.47 0.17 -6.11
N GLN A 150 -0.21 -1.12 -5.91
CA GLN A 150 1.06 -1.59 -5.34
C GLN A 150 2.29 -1.31 -6.23
N SER A 151 2.10 -1.09 -7.54
CA SER A 151 3.19 -0.66 -8.42
C SER A 151 3.55 0.83 -8.32
N ARG A 152 2.70 1.64 -7.67
CA ARG A 152 2.80 3.10 -7.61
C ARG A 152 2.83 3.69 -6.21
N ILE A 153 2.64 2.87 -5.18
CA ILE A 153 2.61 3.31 -3.77
C ILE A 153 3.61 2.50 -2.95
N HIS A 154 4.28 3.17 -2.02
CA HIS A 154 5.15 2.53 -1.05
C HIS A 154 4.43 1.43 -0.25
N ILE A 155 5.07 0.26 -0.18
CA ILE A 155 4.53 -0.89 0.54
C ILE A 155 4.95 -0.79 2.01
N GLU A 156 4.08 -0.22 2.83
CA GLU A 156 4.28 -0.16 4.28
C GLU A 156 3.98 -1.48 4.98
N SER A 157 4.65 -1.72 6.11
CA SER A 157 4.27 -2.79 7.03
C SER A 157 3.02 -2.40 7.83
N PRO A 158 2.07 -3.33 8.08
CA PRO A 158 0.86 -3.03 8.86
C PRO A 158 1.13 -2.46 10.27
N GLY A 159 2.26 -2.82 10.89
CA GLY A 159 2.64 -2.32 12.21
C GLY A 159 3.01 -0.84 12.20
N SER A 160 3.65 -0.35 11.13
CA SER A 160 4.01 1.06 10.98
C SER A 160 2.75 1.93 10.92
N SER A 161 1.80 1.62 10.04
CA SER A 161 0.59 2.44 9.86
C SER A 161 -0.26 2.54 11.14
N TYR A 162 -0.31 1.49 11.97
CA TYR A 162 -1.01 1.55 13.26
C TYR A 162 -0.37 2.54 14.26
N LEU A 163 0.97 2.57 14.34
CA LEU A 163 1.68 3.50 15.22
C LEU A 163 1.47 4.96 14.81
N LYS A 164 1.50 5.23 13.50
CA LYS A 164 1.22 6.56 12.94
C LYS A 164 -0.17 7.05 13.36
N LEU A 165 -1.19 6.22 13.20
CA LEU A 165 -2.57 6.53 13.59
C LEU A 165 -2.76 6.72 15.10
N MET A 166 -2.08 5.92 15.92
CA MET A 166 -2.13 6.07 17.38
C MET A 166 -1.51 7.40 17.83
N SER A 167 -0.39 7.81 17.23
CA SER A 167 0.23 9.11 17.47
C SER A 167 -0.70 10.26 17.10
N LEU A 168 -1.28 10.20 15.90
CA LEU A 168 -2.24 11.21 15.44
C LEU A 168 -3.48 11.28 16.36
N TYR A 169 -4.06 10.14 16.72
CA TYR A 169 -5.22 10.09 17.62
C TYR A 169 -4.97 10.78 18.97
N ASN A 170 -3.77 10.66 19.53
CA ASN A 170 -3.42 11.31 20.80
C ASN A 170 -3.33 12.84 20.69
N ILE A 171 -2.94 13.36 19.53
CA ILE A 171 -2.96 14.81 19.26
C ILE A 171 -4.39 15.28 19.04
N LEU A 172 -5.15 14.61 18.18
CA LEU A 172 -6.49 15.05 17.80
C LEU A 172 -7.43 15.17 19.02
N LYS A 173 -7.25 14.35 20.05
CA LYS A 173 -7.99 14.43 21.33
C LYS A 173 -7.83 15.74 22.09
N LYS A 174 -6.79 16.52 21.82
CA LYS A 174 -6.53 17.79 22.51
C LYS A 174 -7.42 18.90 21.98
N PHE A 175 -7.82 18.82 20.70
CA PHE A 175 -8.70 19.81 20.10
C PHE A 175 -10.10 19.71 20.71
N LYS A 176 -10.63 20.86 21.14
CA LYS A 176 -11.99 21.01 21.64
C LYS A 176 -12.81 21.77 20.60
N GLY A 177 -13.89 21.17 20.12
CA GLY A 177 -14.75 21.78 19.10
C GLY A 177 -14.29 21.48 17.68
N SER A 178 -14.67 22.35 16.74
CA SER A 178 -14.33 22.23 15.31
C SER A 178 -12.84 22.48 15.09
N PHE A 179 -12.17 21.61 14.32
CA PHE A 179 -10.76 21.76 13.98
C PHE A 179 -10.51 21.43 12.50
N LYS A 180 -9.42 21.95 11.94
CA LYS A 180 -9.01 21.74 10.55
C LYS A 180 -7.61 21.12 10.47
N VAL A 181 -7.40 20.21 9.53
CA VAL A 181 -6.13 19.48 9.39
C VAL A 181 -5.58 19.60 7.97
N ILE A 182 -4.26 19.65 7.85
CA ILE A 182 -3.54 19.47 6.58
C ILE A 182 -2.80 18.14 6.68
N ASP A 183 -3.06 17.22 5.77
CA ASP A 183 -2.25 16.03 5.52
C ASP A 183 -1.31 16.35 4.35
N ALA A 184 -0.11 16.83 4.65
CA ALA A 184 0.71 17.57 3.70
C ALA A 184 1.57 16.70 2.76
N THR A 185 1.75 15.42 3.13
CA THR A 185 2.42 14.37 2.34
C THR A 185 1.55 13.11 2.41
N CYS A 186 0.31 13.25 1.94
CA CYS A 186 -0.79 12.36 2.32
C CYS A 186 -0.70 10.95 1.71
N GLY A 187 0.06 10.76 0.63
CA GLY A 187 0.13 9.53 -0.13
C GLY A 187 -1.27 9.02 -0.49
N PRO A 188 -1.70 7.84 0.01
CA PRO A 188 -3.06 7.33 -0.19
C PRO A 188 -4.14 7.95 0.74
N GLY A 189 -3.80 8.98 1.51
CA GLY A 189 -4.74 9.79 2.31
C GLY A 189 -5.10 9.21 3.67
N THR A 190 -4.31 8.26 4.19
CA THR A 190 -4.69 7.49 5.39
C THR A 190 -4.84 8.36 6.64
N LEU A 191 -3.92 9.30 6.85
CA LEU A 191 -3.89 10.13 8.06
C LEU A 191 -4.95 11.24 8.01
N GLY A 192 -5.11 11.90 6.86
CA GLY A 192 -6.18 12.88 6.63
C GLY A 192 -7.57 12.27 6.71
N LEU A 193 -7.79 11.07 6.16
CA LEU A 193 -9.07 10.34 6.30
C LEU A 193 -9.36 10.01 7.76
N PHE A 194 -8.34 9.61 8.51
CA PHE A 194 -8.49 9.38 9.93
C PHE A 194 -8.84 10.67 10.69
N ALA A 195 -8.29 11.82 10.28
CA ALA A 195 -8.65 13.12 10.86
C ALA A 195 -10.11 13.48 10.59
N LEU A 196 -10.63 13.27 9.38
CA LEU A 196 -12.07 13.41 9.08
C LEU A 196 -12.93 12.53 9.98
N PHE A 197 -12.56 11.25 10.12
CA PHE A 197 -13.26 10.30 11.00
C PHE A 197 -13.21 10.72 12.48
N ALA A 198 -12.14 11.39 12.89
CA ALA A 198 -11.98 11.93 14.24
C ALA A 198 -12.74 13.25 14.47
N GLY A 199 -13.46 13.77 13.46
CA GLY A 199 -14.29 14.96 13.56
C GLY A 199 -13.67 16.24 13.03
N ALA A 200 -12.61 16.15 12.21
CA ALA A 200 -12.10 17.33 11.51
C ALA A 200 -13.19 17.92 10.62
N SER A 201 -13.38 19.23 10.72
CA SER A 201 -14.37 19.97 9.92
C SER A 201 -13.92 20.22 8.49
N LYS A 202 -12.60 20.21 8.26
CA LYS A 202 -12.00 20.32 6.94
C LYS A 202 -10.63 19.66 6.93
N VAL A 203 -10.30 18.95 5.86
CA VAL A 203 -8.97 18.38 5.65
C VAL A 203 -8.42 18.75 4.27
N ILE A 204 -7.23 19.35 4.24
CA ILE A 204 -6.45 19.46 3.00
C ILE A 204 -5.62 18.19 2.84
N PHE A 205 -5.73 17.54 1.69
CA PHE A 205 -4.85 16.47 1.27
C PHE A 205 -3.86 17.02 0.25
N ASN A 206 -2.57 17.01 0.56
CA ASN A 206 -1.52 17.37 -0.38
C ASN A 206 -0.54 16.22 -0.56
N ASP A 207 -0.10 16.00 -1.79
CA ASP A 207 1.09 15.20 -2.05
C ASP A 207 1.70 15.64 -3.37
N ILE A 208 3.03 15.61 -3.47
CA ILE A 208 3.71 15.87 -4.74
C ILE A 208 3.53 14.67 -5.70
N TRP A 209 3.27 13.47 -5.17
CA TRP A 209 3.05 12.25 -5.94
C TRP A 209 1.59 12.10 -6.37
N SER A 210 1.32 12.39 -7.65
CA SER A 210 -0.03 12.36 -8.22
C SER A 210 -0.69 10.96 -8.19
N ASP A 211 0.07 9.88 -8.39
CA ASP A 211 -0.43 8.50 -8.22
C ASP A 211 -0.89 8.23 -6.77
N GLY A 212 -0.28 8.90 -5.77
CA GLY A 212 -0.74 8.93 -4.38
C GLY A 212 -2.11 9.58 -4.26
N LEU A 213 -2.27 10.76 -4.84
CA LEU A 213 -3.51 11.50 -4.83
C LEU A 213 -4.66 10.78 -5.55
N GLU A 214 -4.38 10.07 -6.65
CA GLU A 214 -5.37 9.18 -7.27
C GLU A 214 -5.95 8.19 -6.24
N MET A 215 -5.08 7.61 -5.39
CA MET A 215 -5.52 6.69 -4.34
C MET A 215 -6.26 7.43 -3.22
N THR A 216 -5.83 8.64 -2.86
CA THR A 216 -6.53 9.49 -1.89
C THR A 216 -7.97 9.76 -2.32
N LEU A 217 -8.20 10.11 -3.59
CA LEU A 217 -9.54 10.35 -4.13
C LEU A 217 -10.43 9.09 -4.06
N ILE A 218 -9.91 7.94 -4.46
CA ILE A 218 -10.62 6.66 -4.33
C ILE A 218 -10.94 6.36 -2.86
N ASN A 219 -10.01 6.64 -1.95
CA ASN A 219 -10.19 6.36 -0.53
C ASN A 219 -11.19 7.32 0.14
N LEU A 220 -11.27 8.58 -0.31
CA LEU A 220 -12.33 9.52 0.08
C LEU A 220 -13.70 9.04 -0.38
N GLU A 221 -13.81 8.56 -1.62
CA GLU A 221 -15.07 8.00 -2.15
C GLU A 221 -15.55 6.80 -1.33
N VAL A 222 -14.64 5.86 -1.02
CA VAL A 222 -14.99 4.63 -0.32
C VAL A 222 -15.31 4.85 1.15
N ASN A 223 -14.57 5.73 1.83
CA ASN A 223 -14.64 5.88 3.30
C ASN A 223 -15.49 7.07 3.74
N TRP A 224 -15.53 8.17 3.00
CA TRP A 224 -16.12 9.44 3.47
C TRP A 224 -17.37 9.85 2.70
N LEU A 225 -17.34 9.89 1.37
CA LEU A 225 -18.39 10.50 0.55
C LEU A 225 -19.77 9.82 0.66
N LYS A 226 -19.87 8.65 1.29
CA LYS A 226 -21.17 8.01 1.59
C LYS A 226 -21.91 8.65 2.76
N GLY A 227 -21.25 9.48 3.58
CA GLY A 227 -21.84 10.11 4.76
C GLY A 227 -21.30 11.51 5.10
N GLY A 228 -20.19 11.92 4.51
CA GLY A 228 -19.64 13.27 4.58
C GLY A 228 -19.99 14.11 3.35
N LYS A 229 -19.37 15.28 3.24
CA LYS A 229 -19.62 16.24 2.17
C LYS A 229 -18.34 16.58 1.40
N GLN A 230 -18.49 17.02 0.15
CA GLN A 230 -17.35 17.35 -0.70
C GLN A 230 -16.58 18.57 -0.17
N GLU A 231 -17.28 19.51 0.49
CA GLU A 231 -16.69 20.70 1.12
C GLU A 231 -15.84 20.39 2.37
N ASP A 232 -15.89 19.16 2.88
CA ASP A 232 -15.09 18.74 4.04
C ASP A 232 -13.61 18.53 3.67
N PHE A 233 -13.25 18.57 2.38
CA PHE A 233 -11.86 18.42 1.97
C PHE A 233 -11.49 19.17 0.70
N GLU A 234 -10.20 19.42 0.56
CA GLU A 234 -9.57 19.92 -0.66
C GLU A 234 -8.33 19.07 -0.97
N VAL A 235 -7.98 18.98 -2.26
CA VAL A 235 -6.84 18.18 -2.72
C VAL A 235 -5.90 19.06 -3.54
N TYR A 236 -4.62 19.03 -3.18
CA TYR A 236 -3.53 19.75 -3.85
C TYR A 236 -2.47 18.75 -4.32
N ASN A 237 -1.85 19.02 -5.47
CA ASN A 237 -0.73 18.24 -5.99
C ASN A 237 0.52 19.10 -6.07
N GLU A 238 1.03 19.49 -4.91
CA GLU A 238 2.09 20.49 -4.80
C GLU A 238 3.22 19.99 -3.91
N ASP A 239 4.39 20.60 -4.07
CA ASP A 239 5.41 20.51 -3.04
C ASP A 239 4.90 21.22 -1.78
N ILE A 240 5.07 20.59 -0.61
CA ILE A 240 4.66 21.17 0.68
C ILE A 240 5.27 22.56 0.93
N ARG A 241 6.44 22.85 0.34
CA ARG A 241 7.13 24.15 0.44
C ARG A 241 6.35 25.29 -0.23
N ASP A 242 5.52 24.97 -1.21
CA ASP A 242 4.78 25.94 -2.01
C ASP A 242 3.34 26.16 -1.49
N LEU A 243 2.82 25.23 -0.69
CA LEU A 243 1.50 25.35 -0.05
C LEU A 243 1.25 26.67 0.71
N PRO A 244 2.20 27.27 1.45
CA PRO A 244 2.00 28.57 2.10
C PRO A 244 1.69 29.74 1.15
N GLY A 245 1.90 29.57 -0.16
CA GLY A 245 1.51 30.55 -1.19
C GLY A 245 0.13 30.30 -1.79
N LEU A 246 -0.52 29.18 -1.45
CA LEU A 246 -1.80 28.73 -2.02
C LEU A 246 -2.93 28.67 -0.99
N ILE A 247 -2.58 28.55 0.29
CA ILE A 247 -3.53 28.43 1.39
C ILE A 247 -3.44 29.69 2.25
N ASP A 248 -4.47 30.53 2.17
CA ASP A 248 -4.56 31.79 2.93
C ASP A 248 -5.20 31.62 4.33
N GLU A 249 -5.66 30.42 4.67
CA GLU A 249 -6.32 30.11 5.94
C GLU A 249 -5.37 29.37 6.90
N GLU A 250 -5.40 29.72 8.18
CA GLU A 250 -4.68 29.01 9.24
C GLU A 250 -5.43 27.73 9.67
N TYR A 251 -4.71 26.61 9.72
CA TYR A 251 -5.20 25.31 10.16
C TYR A 251 -4.76 24.99 11.60
N ASP A 252 -5.43 24.03 12.25
CA ASP A 252 -5.08 23.66 13.63
C ASP A 252 -3.90 22.68 13.69
N LEU A 253 -3.82 21.76 12.72
CA LEU A 253 -2.77 20.74 12.64
C LEU A 253 -2.26 20.56 11.21
N CYS A 254 -0.95 20.53 11.02
CA CYS A 254 -0.31 20.05 9.80
C CYS A 254 0.46 18.74 10.08
N ILE A 255 0.15 17.70 9.30
CA ILE A 255 0.77 16.39 9.35
C ILE A 255 1.82 16.31 8.24
N VAL A 256 3.05 15.97 8.61
CA VAL A 256 4.16 15.75 7.68
C VAL A 256 4.64 14.31 7.91
N ASP A 257 4.49 13.45 6.91
CA ASP A 257 4.88 12.04 6.92
C ASP A 257 5.71 11.71 5.66
N PRO A 258 6.92 12.29 5.54
CA PRO A 258 7.73 12.16 4.35
C PRO A 258 8.40 10.78 4.32
N PHE A 259 8.91 10.38 3.17
CA PHE A 259 9.69 9.15 3.08
C PHE A 259 10.95 9.18 3.96
N PRO A 260 11.41 8.01 4.45
CA PRO A 260 12.67 7.92 5.17
C PRO A 260 13.85 8.48 4.34
N GLY A 261 14.69 9.29 4.97
CA GLY A 261 15.89 9.87 4.34
C GLY A 261 15.70 11.27 3.74
N VAL A 262 14.46 11.78 3.64
CA VAL A 262 14.18 13.15 3.20
C VAL A 262 14.62 14.17 4.26
N ASN A 263 15.23 15.29 3.84
CA ASN A 263 15.47 16.42 4.73
C ASN A 263 14.16 17.13 5.04
N VAL A 264 13.61 16.86 6.22
CA VAL A 264 12.29 17.37 6.64
C VAL A 264 12.29 18.82 7.11
N SER A 265 13.46 19.47 7.25
CA SER A 265 13.55 20.81 7.83
C SER A 265 12.75 21.86 7.04
N PRO A 266 12.86 21.92 5.70
CA PRO A 266 12.06 22.86 4.89
C PRO A 266 10.56 22.54 4.95
N PHE A 267 10.19 21.27 5.07
CA PHE A 267 8.79 20.83 5.11
C PHE A 267 8.12 21.28 6.42
N VAL A 268 8.84 21.13 7.53
CA VAL A 268 8.37 21.60 8.85
C VAL A 268 8.32 23.13 8.91
N GLU A 269 9.27 23.83 8.29
CA GLU A 269 9.25 25.30 8.21
C GLU A 269 8.03 25.81 7.44
N ALA A 270 7.75 25.25 6.26
CA ALA A 270 6.55 25.57 5.50
C ALA A 270 5.26 25.25 6.29
N SER A 271 5.23 24.10 6.96
CA SER A 271 4.07 23.67 7.76
C SER A 271 3.74 24.62 8.93
N ARG A 272 4.75 25.23 9.56
CA ARG A 272 4.55 26.21 10.65
C ARG A 272 3.89 27.51 10.18
N ARG A 273 3.91 27.80 8.88
CA ARG A 273 3.20 28.93 8.28
C ARG A 273 1.73 28.61 8.00
N LEU A 274 1.38 27.34 7.96
CA LEU A 274 0.05 26.85 7.60
C LEU A 274 -0.79 26.43 8.81
N ALA A 275 -0.15 25.98 9.90
CA ALA A 275 -0.88 25.45 11.05
C ALA A 275 -0.23 25.76 12.40
N ARG A 276 -1.09 25.80 13.43
CA ARG A 276 -0.70 26.05 14.84
C ARG A 276 0.15 24.93 15.44
N GLU A 277 -0.24 23.69 15.18
CA GLU A 277 0.53 22.51 15.55
C GLU A 277 1.06 21.81 14.30
N VAL A 278 2.29 21.30 14.37
CA VAL A 278 2.89 20.48 13.32
C VAL A 278 3.29 19.15 13.93
N ILE A 279 2.82 18.04 13.34
CA ILE A 279 3.27 16.70 13.66
C ILE A 279 4.14 16.16 12.53
N LEU A 280 5.37 15.77 12.88
CA LEU A 280 6.23 14.98 12.02
C LEU A 280 6.08 13.51 12.38
N ILE A 281 5.62 12.71 11.43
CA ILE A 281 5.56 11.25 11.50
C ILE A 281 6.89 10.69 10.97
N ARG A 282 7.44 9.68 11.65
CA ARG A 282 8.69 8.99 11.30
C ARG A 282 8.53 7.48 11.39
#